data_AF-A0A661SNH2-F1
#
_entry.id   AF-A0A661SNH2-F1
#
_cell.length_a   1.000
_cell.length_b   1.000
_cell.length_c   1.000
_cell.angle_alpha   90.00
_cell.angle_beta   90.00
_cell.angle_gamma   90.00
#
_symmetry.space_group_name_H-M   'P 1'
#
loop_
_entity.id
_entity.type
_entity.pdbx_description
1 polymer ?
#
loop_
_entity_poly.entity_id
_entity_poly.type
_entity_poly.pdbx_seq_one_letter_code
_entity_poly.pdbx_strand_id
1 'polypeptide(L)'
;MHYAFITCLDSTTNIESIIKRDSVLKPLEKEGRIIGESLLITTKKLLEAERDERIFFGFDEIWFSASPKFVPKPQGFWRNGPTEFHQQIPDELIRWIQKGNYALGLGDGTGLNYVGKVRSIIGRCLISAYNETGEKKAA
;
A
#
# COMPACT_ATOMS: atom_id res chain seq x y z
N MET A 1 2.34 -13.96 -6.22
CA MET A 1 1.93 -13.45 -4.91
C MET A 1 2.40 -12.02 -4.80
N HIS A 2 1.47 -11.08 -4.62
CA HIS A 2 1.76 -9.64 -4.54
C HIS A 2 1.47 -9.15 -3.12
N TYR A 3 2.15 -8.07 -2.76
CA TYR A 3 2.11 -7.48 -1.43
C TYR A 3 1.72 -6.01 -1.53
N ALA A 4 0.98 -5.56 -0.53
CA ALA A 4 0.65 -4.16 -0.31
C ALA A 4 1.30 -3.69 0.99
N PHE A 5 1.97 -2.55 0.92
CA PHE A 5 2.64 -1.90 2.03
C PHE A 5 1.95 -0.58 2.30
N ILE A 6 1.14 -0.57 3.33
CA ILE A 6 0.39 0.59 3.79
C ILE A 6 1.35 1.38 4.68
N THR A 7 1.64 2.62 4.29
CA THR A 7 2.61 3.51 4.96
C THR A 7 1.94 4.74 5.56
N CYS A 8 0.68 5.01 5.21
CA CYS A 8 -0.15 6.03 5.84
C CYS A 8 -1.63 5.59 5.76
N LEU A 9 -2.34 5.77 6.87
CA LEU A 9 -3.77 5.47 7.01
C LEU A 9 -4.38 6.53 7.94
N ASP A 10 -5.48 7.17 7.53
CA ASP A 10 -6.17 8.24 8.29
C ASP A 10 -5.20 9.33 8.79
N SER A 11 -4.37 9.81 7.87
CA SER A 11 -3.29 10.78 8.04
C SER A 11 -2.23 10.40 9.09
N THR A 12 -2.22 9.14 9.50
CA THR A 12 -1.33 8.62 10.54
C THR A 12 -0.34 7.63 9.94
N THR A 13 0.92 7.82 10.33
CA THR A 13 2.07 7.03 9.89
C THR A 13 2.29 5.82 10.79
N ASN A 14 1.88 5.93 12.06
CA ASN A 14 1.88 4.88 13.07
C ASN A 14 0.67 3.96 12.91
N ILE A 15 0.72 3.13 11.88
CA ILE A 15 -0.37 2.22 11.54
C ILE A 15 -0.58 1.17 12.63
N GLU A 16 0.48 0.77 13.33
CA GLU A 16 0.37 -0.13 14.49
C GLU A 16 -0.60 0.42 15.55
N SER A 17 -0.55 1.73 15.82
CA SER A 17 -1.46 2.37 16.78
C SER A 17 -2.92 2.34 16.34
N ILE A 18 -3.18 2.47 15.03
CA ILE A 18 -4.53 2.41 14.47
C ILE A 18 -5.06 0.98 14.53
N ILE A 19 -4.29 0.01 14.05
CA ILE A 19 -4.69 -1.42 14.03
C ILE A 19 -5.07 -1.92 15.43
N LYS A 20 -4.36 -1.47 16.47
CA LYS A 20 -4.64 -1.86 17.86
C LYS A 20 -5.96 -1.27 18.39
N ARG A 21 -6.40 -0.14 17.87
CA ARG A 21 -7.58 0.62 18.34
C ARG A 21 -8.83 0.31 17.52
N ASP A 22 -8.66 0.03 16.23
CA ASP A 22 -9.75 -0.18 15.30
C ASP A 22 -10.12 -1.66 15.20
N SER A 23 -11.36 -2.00 15.58
CA SER A 23 -11.87 -3.37 15.55
C SER A 23 -11.94 -3.96 14.14
N VAL A 24 -12.09 -3.11 13.12
CA VAL A 24 -12.17 -3.50 11.70
C VAL A 24 -10.78 -3.88 11.17
N LEU A 25 -9.74 -3.18 11.63
CA LEU A 25 -8.38 -3.38 11.15
C LEU A 25 -7.59 -4.40 11.98
N LYS A 26 -8.05 -4.70 13.19
CA LYS A 26 -7.43 -5.70 14.09
C LYS A 26 -7.19 -7.07 13.45
N PRO A 27 -8.06 -7.63 12.59
CA PRO A 27 -7.77 -8.87 11.87
C PRO A 27 -6.51 -8.79 10.99
N LEU A 28 -6.19 -7.62 10.44
CA LEU A 28 -4.99 -7.40 9.63
C LEU A 28 -3.70 -7.52 10.44
N GLU A 29 -3.75 -7.38 11.77
CA GLU A 29 -2.59 -7.62 12.65
C GLU A 29 -2.09 -9.07 12.54
N LYS A 30 -3.01 -10.03 12.41
CA LYS A 30 -2.69 -11.46 12.32
C LYS A 30 -2.31 -11.89 10.90
N GLU A 31 -2.87 -11.21 9.91
CA GLU A 31 -2.70 -11.51 8.48
C GLU A 31 -1.55 -10.71 7.84
N GLY A 32 -1.00 -9.74 8.58
CA GLY A 32 0.05 -8.84 8.14
C GLY A 32 1.27 -8.84 9.04
N ARG A 33 2.21 -7.97 8.70
CA ARG A 33 3.45 -7.75 9.45
C ARG A 33 3.72 -6.26 9.58
N ILE A 34 3.92 -5.78 10.80
CA ILE A 34 4.40 -4.43 11.05
C ILE A 34 5.90 -4.35 10.71
N ILE A 35 6.28 -3.36 9.92
CA ILE A 35 7.67 -3.06 9.53
C ILE A 35 7.91 -1.57 9.75
N GLY A 36 8.64 -1.25 10.82
CA GLY A 36 8.72 0.14 11.30
C GLY A 36 7.33 0.57 11.79
N GLU A 37 6.80 1.64 11.22
CA GLU A 37 5.45 2.15 11.53
C GLU A 37 4.38 1.67 10.54
N SER A 38 4.78 0.88 9.54
CA SER A 38 3.96 0.55 8.38
C SER A 38 3.47 -0.89 8.37
N LEU A 39 2.32 -1.15 7.72
CA LEU A 39 1.73 -2.49 7.63
C LEU A 39 2.04 -3.12 6.27
N LEU A 40 2.64 -4.30 6.31
CA LEU A 40 2.80 -5.19 5.17
C LEU A 40 1.74 -6.27 5.18
N ILE A 41 0.97 -6.39 4.09
CA ILE A 41 -0.01 -7.47 3.87
C ILE A 41 0.08 -8.00 2.44
N THR A 42 -0.57 -9.12 2.17
CA THR A 42 -0.75 -9.58 0.79
C THR A 42 -1.80 -8.70 0.09
N THR A 43 -1.65 -8.49 -1.22
CA THR A 43 -2.66 -7.72 -1.98
C THR A 43 -4.01 -8.42 -1.97
N LYS A 44 -4.04 -9.75 -1.95
CA LYS A 44 -5.28 -10.53 -1.78
C LYS A 44 -5.99 -10.16 -0.48
N LYS A 45 -5.27 -10.13 0.65
CA LYS A 45 -5.84 -9.77 1.96
C LYS A 45 -6.33 -8.32 2.01
N LEU A 46 -5.60 -7.40 1.38
CA LEU A 46 -6.07 -6.02 1.24
C LEU A 46 -7.42 -5.95 0.49
N LEU A 47 -7.55 -6.68 -0.61
CA LEU A 47 -8.78 -6.68 -1.42
C LEU A 47 -9.94 -7.43 -0.75
N GLU A 48 -9.67 -8.51 -0.02
CA GLU A 48 -10.67 -9.17 0.83
C GLU A 48 -11.21 -8.19 1.86
N ALA A 49 -10.31 -7.49 2.55
CA ALA A 49 -10.65 -6.58 3.60
C ALA A 49 -11.37 -5.32 3.05
N GLU A 50 -11.03 -4.85 1.84
CA GLU A 50 -11.83 -3.84 1.13
C GLU A 50 -13.27 -4.27 0.86
N ARG A 51 -13.48 -5.51 0.38
CA ARG A 51 -14.81 -6.00 0.01
C ARG A 51 -15.76 -6.05 1.19
N ASP A 52 -15.24 -6.38 2.36
CA ASP A 52 -16.04 -6.55 3.57
C ASP A 52 -16.30 -5.20 4.25
N GLU A 53 -15.31 -4.31 4.30
CA GLU A 53 -15.31 -3.18 5.26
C GLU A 53 -14.84 -1.84 4.67
N ARG A 54 -14.66 -1.71 3.34
CA ARG A 54 -14.34 -0.42 2.70
C ARG A 54 -13.05 0.24 3.23
N ILE A 55 -11.98 -0.54 3.35
CA ILE A 55 -10.68 -0.12 3.90
C ILE A 55 -9.98 0.91 3.00
N PHE A 56 -10.38 1.01 1.74
CA PHE A 56 -9.97 2.09 0.84
C PHE A 56 -10.60 3.45 1.20
N PHE A 57 -11.33 3.60 2.30
CA PHE A 57 -11.90 4.88 2.72
C PHE A 57 -11.02 5.68 3.70
N GLY A 58 -9.75 5.30 3.88
CA GLY A 58 -8.78 6.10 4.65
C GLY A 58 -7.32 5.87 4.29
N PHE A 59 -7.01 5.32 3.11
CA PHE A 59 -5.63 4.97 2.77
C PHE A 59 -4.88 6.16 2.18
N ASP A 60 -4.20 6.90 3.03
CA ASP A 60 -3.33 7.94 2.53
C ASP A 60 -2.18 7.40 1.68
N GLU A 61 -1.62 6.23 2.01
CA GLU A 61 -0.46 5.78 1.26
C GLU A 61 -0.28 4.27 1.21
N ILE A 62 -0.46 3.67 0.02
CA ILE A 62 -0.17 2.25 -0.25
C ILE A 62 0.94 2.10 -1.31
N TRP A 63 1.79 1.07 -1.17
CA TRP A 63 2.81 0.66 -2.14
C TRP A 63 2.73 -0.84 -2.48
N PHE A 64 2.82 -1.20 -3.75
CA PHE A 64 2.71 -2.59 -4.20
C PHE A 64 4.06 -3.18 -4.60
N SER A 65 4.34 -4.42 -4.22
CA SER A 65 5.55 -5.16 -4.62
C SER A 65 5.25 -6.63 -4.88
N ALA A 66 6.02 -7.27 -5.76
CA ALA A 66 6.00 -8.72 -5.94
C ALA A 66 6.94 -9.46 -4.96
N SER A 67 7.70 -8.70 -4.16
CA SER A 67 8.69 -9.22 -3.22
C SER A 67 8.16 -9.12 -1.78
N PRO A 68 8.37 -10.14 -0.93
CA PRO A 68 8.15 -10.05 0.51
C PRO A 68 9.27 -9.30 1.26
N LYS A 69 10.34 -8.90 0.56
CA LYS A 69 11.45 -8.15 1.16
C LYS A 69 11.12 -6.66 1.14
N PHE A 70 10.82 -6.13 2.32
CA PHE A 70 10.47 -4.73 2.52
C PHE A 70 11.57 -4.00 3.27
N VAL A 71 11.70 -2.73 2.93
CA VAL A 71 12.59 -1.78 3.59
C VAL A 71 11.69 -0.67 4.13
N PRO A 72 11.86 -0.24 5.39
CA PRO A 72 11.11 0.88 5.94
C PRO A 72 11.15 2.08 5.00
N LYS A 73 10.01 2.76 4.84
CA LYS A 73 9.93 3.97 4.03
C LYS A 73 10.82 5.06 4.66
N PRO A 74 11.63 5.79 3.87
CA PRO A 74 12.36 6.94 4.38
C PRO A 74 11.40 7.98 4.97
N GLN A 75 11.78 8.58 6.10
CA GLN A 75 10.97 9.60 6.77
C GLN A 75 10.98 10.92 5.99
N GLY A 76 9.97 11.76 6.21
CA GLY A 76 9.89 13.10 5.61
C GLY A 76 9.37 13.15 4.17
N PHE A 77 9.05 12.01 3.56
CA PHE A 77 8.40 11.95 2.25
C PHE A 77 6.93 11.61 2.41
N TRP A 78 6.06 12.33 1.73
CA TRP A 78 4.61 12.09 1.71
C TRP A 78 4.12 12.26 0.28
N ARG A 79 3.25 11.36 -0.18
CA ARG A 79 2.55 11.56 -1.45
C ARG A 79 1.38 12.54 -1.38
N ASN A 80 0.89 12.83 -0.17
CA ASN A 80 -0.39 13.50 0.05
C ASN A 80 -0.27 14.84 0.79
N GLY A 81 0.95 15.28 1.11
CA GLY A 81 1.17 16.57 1.77
C GLY A 81 0.95 17.74 0.82
N PRO A 82 0.89 19.00 1.31
CA PRO A 82 0.63 20.19 0.50
C PRO A 82 1.69 20.45 -0.58
N THR A 83 2.82 19.75 -0.51
CA THR A 83 3.85 19.73 -1.54
C THR A 83 3.46 18.73 -2.62
N GLU A 84 2.79 19.22 -3.66
CA GLU A 84 2.55 18.47 -4.88
C GLU A 84 3.87 17.88 -5.42
N PHE A 85 3.82 16.73 -6.08
CA PHE A 85 4.93 16.16 -6.85
C PHE A 85 5.25 17.04 -8.08
N HIS A 86 5.56 18.32 -7.86
CA HIS A 86 5.57 19.30 -8.94
C HIS A 86 6.90 19.48 -9.65
N GLN A 87 7.94 18.70 -9.34
CA GLN A 87 9.12 18.75 -10.21
C GLN A 87 10.05 17.55 -10.23
N GLN A 88 10.20 16.76 -9.16
CA GLN A 88 11.05 15.57 -9.17
C GLN A 88 10.76 14.67 -7.97
N ILE A 89 10.76 13.35 -8.21
CA ILE A 89 10.76 12.36 -7.12
C ILE A 89 12.16 12.40 -6.49
N PRO A 90 12.30 12.60 -5.18
CA PRO A 90 13.60 12.62 -4.52
C PRO A 90 14.40 11.33 -4.76
N ASP A 91 15.70 11.45 -5.01
CA ASP A 91 16.56 10.29 -5.32
C ASP A 91 16.53 9.21 -4.23
N GLU A 92 16.36 9.62 -2.97
CA GLU A 92 16.21 8.69 -1.86
C GLU A 92 14.95 7.83 -1.99
N LEU A 93 13.83 8.45 -2.37
CA LEU A 93 12.59 7.74 -2.62
C LEU A 93 12.72 6.84 -3.87
N ILE A 94 13.41 7.30 -4.91
CA ILE A 94 13.72 6.47 -6.10
C ILE A 94 14.55 5.23 -5.70
N ARG A 95 15.64 5.42 -4.94
CA ARG A 95 16.48 4.31 -4.46
C ARG A 95 15.69 3.35 -3.59
N TRP A 96 14.80 3.87 -2.74
CA TRP A 96 13.92 3.05 -1.92
C TRP A 96 12.93 2.23 -2.76
N ILE A 97 12.27 2.86 -3.74
CA ILE A 97 11.38 2.21 -4.72
C ILE A 97 12.12 1.05 -5.42
N GLN A 98 13.35 1.32 -5.89
CA GLN A 98 14.18 0.33 -6.57
C GLN A 98 14.61 -0.81 -5.64
N LYS A 99 15.06 -0.50 -4.42
CA LYS A 99 15.57 -1.48 -3.45
C LYS A 99 14.49 -2.44 -2.95
N GLY A 100 13.28 -1.95 -2.68
CA GLY A 100 12.14 -2.80 -2.30
C GLY A 100 11.36 -3.38 -3.49
N ASN A 101 11.81 -3.09 -4.71
CA ASN A 101 11.15 -3.49 -5.96
C ASN A 101 9.66 -3.11 -5.99
N TYR A 102 9.33 -1.93 -5.48
CA TYR A 102 7.98 -1.41 -5.46
C TYR A 102 7.58 -1.01 -6.89
N ALA A 103 6.40 -1.45 -7.31
CA ALA A 103 5.89 -1.27 -8.67
C ALA A 103 4.97 -0.06 -8.81
N LEU A 104 4.11 0.16 -7.82
CA LEU A 104 3.08 1.20 -7.81
C LEU A 104 2.91 1.76 -6.41
N GLY A 105 2.69 3.06 -6.32
CA GLY A 105 2.24 3.74 -5.13
C GLY A 105 0.94 4.51 -5.40
N LEU A 106 -0.04 4.47 -4.49
CA LEU A 106 -1.36 5.15 -4.58
C LEU A 106 -1.70 5.97 -3.33
N GLY A 107 -1.79 7.30 -3.43
CA GLY A 107 -2.24 8.15 -2.34
C GLY A 107 -3.54 8.86 -2.65
N ASP A 108 -4.45 8.96 -1.69
CA ASP A 108 -5.85 9.39 -1.87
C ASP A 108 -6.15 10.83 -1.41
N GLY A 109 -5.12 11.67 -1.15
CA GLY A 109 -5.23 13.04 -0.63
C GLY A 109 -6.10 14.03 -1.44
N THR A 110 -5.57 15.17 -1.91
CA THR A 110 -6.34 16.06 -2.81
C THR A 110 -6.44 15.46 -4.22
N GLY A 111 -7.20 14.36 -4.35
CA GLY A 111 -7.25 13.51 -5.54
C GLY A 111 -6.32 12.29 -5.43
N LEU A 112 -6.53 11.32 -6.33
CA LEU A 112 -5.73 10.09 -6.39
C LEU A 112 -4.37 10.36 -7.06
N ASN A 113 -3.32 10.43 -6.26
CA ASN A 113 -1.93 10.53 -6.70
C ASN A 113 -1.32 9.14 -6.88
N TYR A 114 -0.53 8.95 -7.94
CA TYR A 114 0.18 7.68 -8.14
C TYR A 114 1.62 7.85 -8.61
N VAL A 115 2.48 6.93 -8.20
CA VAL A 115 3.86 6.80 -8.68
C VAL A 115 4.04 5.38 -9.20
N GLY A 116 4.45 5.25 -10.46
CA GLY A 116 4.58 3.95 -11.12
C GLY A 116 5.95 3.74 -11.74
N LYS A 117 6.51 2.54 -11.55
CA LYS A 117 7.60 2.06 -12.42
C LYS A 117 7.00 1.64 -13.76
N VAL A 118 7.17 2.47 -14.80
CA VAL A 118 6.65 2.22 -16.16
C VAL A 118 7.39 1.04 -16.82
N ARG A 119 7.02 -0.18 -16.44
CA ARG A 119 7.35 -1.42 -17.16
C ARG A 119 6.33 -2.48 -16.81
N SER A 120 5.20 -2.61 -17.52
CA SER A 120 4.24 -3.75 -17.59
C SER A 120 3.85 -4.53 -16.31
N ILE A 121 4.36 -4.16 -15.13
CA ILE A 121 4.30 -4.87 -13.86
C ILE A 121 3.15 -4.30 -13.05
N ILE A 122 2.89 -2.99 -13.13
CA ILE A 122 1.74 -2.36 -12.47
C ILE A 122 0.43 -2.99 -12.96
N GLY A 123 0.26 -3.06 -14.29
CA GLY A 123 -0.89 -3.73 -14.90
C GLY A 123 -0.97 -5.20 -14.48
N ARG A 124 0.15 -5.93 -14.44
CA ARG A 124 0.17 -7.33 -14.00
C ARG A 124 -0.13 -7.51 -12.51
N CYS A 125 0.37 -6.65 -11.62
CA CYS A 125 0.09 -6.72 -10.19
C CYS A 125 -1.39 -6.49 -9.92
N LEU A 126 -1.99 -5.47 -10.54
CA LEU A 126 -3.41 -5.14 -10.37
C LEU A 126 -4.31 -6.20 -11.00
N ILE A 127 -4.01 -6.67 -12.22
CA ILE A 127 -4.78 -7.72 -12.90
C ILE A 127 -4.63 -9.06 -12.16
N SER A 128 -3.43 -9.44 -11.72
CA SER A 128 -3.20 -10.67 -10.94
C SER A 128 -3.94 -10.63 -9.62
N ALA A 129 -3.85 -9.50 -8.89
CA ALA A 129 -4.58 -9.35 -7.63
C ALA A 129 -6.09 -9.40 -7.81
N TYR A 130 -6.63 -8.75 -8.86
CA TYR A 130 -8.04 -8.83 -9.20
C TYR A 130 -8.47 -10.28 -9.52
N ASN A 131 -7.73 -10.99 -10.36
CA ASN A 131 -8.02 -12.38 -10.72
C ASN A 131 -7.89 -13.35 -9.53
N GLU A 132 -6.92 -13.14 -8.63
CA GLU A 132 -6.74 -13.91 -7.39
C GLU A 132 -7.94 -13.77 -6.43
N THR A 133 -8.75 -12.71 -6.58
CA THR A 133 -9.99 -12.49 -5.81
C THR A 133 -11.26 -12.96 -6.53
N GLY A 134 -11.13 -13.45 -7.76
CA GLY A 134 -12.24 -13.86 -8.64
C GLY A 134 -12.71 -15.31 -8.49
N GLU A 135 -12.04 -16.15 -7.69
CA GLU A 135 -12.48 -17.53 -7.44
C GLU A 135 -13.32 -17.66 -6.16
N LYS A 136 -14.52 -17.08 -6.22
CA LYS A 136 -15.72 -17.75 -5.69
C LYS A 136 -16.75 -17.73 -6.80
N LYS A 137 -16.68 -18.72 -7.69
CA LYS A 137 -17.87 -19.09 -8.47
C LYS A 137 -18.93 -19.47 -7.44
N ALA A 138 -20.03 -18.72 -7.44
CA ALA A 138 -21.27 -19.19 -6.86
C ALA A 138 -21.58 -20.56 -7.51
N ALA A 139 -21.58 -21.59 -6.68
CA ALA A 139 -22.17 -22.89 -6.93
C ALA A 139 -22.93 -23.27 -5.66
#